data_AF-A0A1I2V1F2-F1
#
_entry.id   AF-A0A1I2V1F2-F1
#
_cell.length_a   1.000
_cell.length_b   1.000
_cell.length_c   1.000
_cell.angle_alpha   90.00
_cell.angle_beta   90.00
_cell.angle_gamma   90.00
#
_symmetry.space_group_name_H-M   'P 1'
#
loop_
_entity.id
_entity.type
_entity.pdbx_description
1 polymer ?
#
loop_
_entity_poly.entity_id
_entity_poly.type
_entity_poly.pdbx_seq_one_letter_code
_entity_poly.pdbx_strand_id
1 'polypeptide(L)'
;MKNKLFDLFTGTKTEKNQSRFFALKNDVVENIYDNLYAYDFSYGQATSKCYVDMGGVIEEDNVDALVVLVEIMASKLRNDAEFFYGDLEDLERIFKLQKSLNIQEELSISEREYLEHDVKILETYYNKFKDAITKDNLIKPSDVIDAPIPKMSCEEVLHKEDQEQHLDNISEDSSFELEYLINVEFYNEMYKEKNSPREAMDKCYVRFNKYIKSLSIQSALAMTLIIRLLVKFGEEVKESELTDMYTAFTIYNSVNAKKILEKDRFELLKEDVEMMQDKEKFSEFLVLGQLKFIKPIPREYEKVFKTLMVNSKNEINGKLAYDRFADPTFVNLNDIALKLGDNYGASGNVKIHVELYPCPSCQYVIKQFQERYKNIKLEVVYGKIS
;
A
#
# COMPACT_ATOMS: atom_id res chain seq x y z
N MET A 1 5.90 -0.73 -14.44
CA MET A 1 6.85 -0.56 -13.33
C MET A 1 6.59 -1.69 -12.33
N LYS A 2 7.41 -2.75 -12.35
CA LYS A 2 7.44 -3.71 -11.23
C LYS A 2 7.78 -2.93 -9.96
N ASN A 3 7.18 -3.27 -8.83
CA ASN A 3 7.37 -2.64 -7.51
C ASN A 3 8.84 -2.74 -7.05
N LYS A 4 9.72 -1.93 -7.64
CA LYS A 4 11.11 -1.73 -7.20
C LYS A 4 11.17 -1.11 -5.80
N LEU A 5 10.10 -0.44 -5.35
CA LEU A 5 9.95 -0.04 -3.95
C LEU A 5 10.08 -1.25 -3.01
N PHE A 6 9.49 -2.40 -3.36
CA PHE A 6 9.58 -3.61 -2.54
C PHE A 6 11.00 -4.21 -2.55
N ASP A 7 11.66 -4.22 -3.71
CA ASP A 7 13.00 -4.77 -3.87
C ASP A 7 14.08 -3.95 -3.13
N LEU A 8 13.93 -2.62 -3.03
CA LEU A 8 14.89 -1.75 -2.33
C LEU A 8 15.03 -2.11 -0.84
N PHE A 9 13.99 -2.67 -0.24
CA PHE A 9 13.95 -2.95 1.19
C PHE A 9 14.21 -4.42 1.59
N THR A 10 14.46 -5.31 0.62
CA THR A 10 14.81 -6.71 0.90
C THR A 10 16.31 -6.95 1.12
N GLY A 11 17.12 -5.88 1.06
CA GLY A 11 18.55 -5.92 1.31
C GLY A 11 18.89 -6.27 2.76
N THR A 12 19.85 -7.16 2.93
CA THR A 12 20.41 -7.58 4.23
C THR A 12 20.74 -6.37 5.12
N LYS A 13 20.18 -6.37 6.35
CA LYS A 13 20.47 -5.43 7.45
C LYS A 13 21.97 -5.31 7.72
N THR A 14 22.65 -4.38 7.05
CA THR A 14 23.97 -3.88 7.46
C THR A 14 24.19 -2.47 6.91
N GLU A 15 23.78 -1.46 7.69
CA GLU A 15 24.56 -0.27 8.07
C GLU A 15 23.64 0.71 8.84
N LYS A 16 23.75 0.71 10.18
CA LYS A 16 23.12 1.61 11.18
C LYS A 16 21.59 1.86 11.11
N ASN A 17 20.88 1.25 12.07
CA ASN A 17 19.55 1.61 12.62
C ASN A 17 18.83 2.79 11.96
N GLN A 18 18.04 2.52 10.93
CA GLN A 18 16.98 3.40 10.46
C GLN A 18 15.69 2.60 10.40
N SER A 19 14.68 3.09 11.09
CA SER A 19 13.36 2.47 11.17
C SER A 19 12.63 2.68 9.84
N ARG A 20 12.04 1.60 9.31
CA ARG A 20 11.20 1.64 8.10
C ARG A 20 9.75 2.03 8.41
N PHE A 21 9.47 2.55 9.61
CA PHE A 21 8.12 2.74 10.14
C PHE A 21 7.18 3.48 9.19
N PHE A 22 7.50 4.72 8.83
CA PHE A 22 6.64 5.52 7.96
C PHE A 22 6.62 5.00 6.53
N ALA A 23 7.73 4.41 6.05
CA ALA A 23 7.77 3.75 4.74
C ALA A 23 6.77 2.59 4.67
N LEU A 24 6.77 1.71 5.68
CA LEU A 24 5.85 0.59 5.78
C LEU A 24 4.39 1.04 5.95
N LYS A 25 4.14 2.07 6.78
CA LYS A 25 2.79 2.65 6.90
C LYS A 25 2.31 3.20 5.55
N ASN A 26 3.18 3.87 4.81
CA ASN A 26 2.88 4.37 3.47
C ASN A 26 2.58 3.24 2.48
N ASP A 27 3.38 2.17 2.48
CA ASP A 27 3.15 0.99 1.63
C ASP A 27 1.78 0.35 1.90
N VAL A 28 1.35 0.27 3.18
CA VAL A 28 0.03 -0.23 3.55
C VAL A 28 -1.08 0.68 2.99
N VAL A 29 -0.95 2.00 3.19
CA VAL A 29 -1.92 2.99 2.71
C VAL A 29 -2.05 2.88 1.18
N GLU A 30 -0.94 3.01 0.45
CA GLU A 30 -0.97 2.93 -1.01
C GLU A 30 -1.55 1.60 -1.49
N ASN A 31 -1.17 0.46 -0.88
CA ASN A 31 -1.71 -0.84 -1.27
C ASN A 31 -3.23 -0.91 -1.09
N ILE A 32 -3.76 -0.51 0.08
CA ILE A 32 -5.21 -0.54 0.34
C ILE A 32 -5.95 0.32 -0.68
N TYR A 33 -5.54 1.57 -0.86
CA TYR A 33 -6.26 2.50 -1.71
C TYR A 33 -6.11 2.20 -3.20
N ASP A 34 -4.97 1.64 -3.63
CA ASP A 34 -4.82 1.14 -5.00
C ASP A 34 -5.76 -0.02 -5.28
N ASN A 35 -6.01 -0.89 -4.30
CA ASN A 35 -6.99 -1.96 -4.46
C ASN A 35 -8.44 -1.45 -4.47
N LEU A 36 -8.75 -0.44 -3.66
CA LEU A 36 -10.05 0.25 -3.73
C LEU A 36 -10.27 0.86 -5.12
N TYR A 37 -9.26 1.57 -5.64
CA TYR A 37 -9.33 2.25 -6.92
C TYR A 37 -9.36 1.28 -8.10
N ALA A 38 -8.40 0.36 -8.18
CA ALA A 38 -8.18 -0.48 -9.35
C ALA A 38 -9.19 -1.64 -9.46
N TYR A 39 -9.81 -2.05 -8.36
CA TYR A 39 -10.65 -3.24 -8.34
C TYR A 39 -12.07 -3.02 -7.80
N ASP A 40 -12.42 -1.79 -7.41
CA ASP A 40 -13.75 -1.46 -6.86
C ASP A 40 -14.09 -2.35 -5.65
N PHE A 41 -13.05 -2.69 -4.87
CA PHE A 41 -13.18 -3.49 -3.67
C PHE A 41 -13.86 -2.69 -2.56
N SER A 42 -14.59 -3.38 -1.67
CA SER A 42 -14.89 -2.77 -0.37
C SER A 42 -13.60 -2.54 0.42
N TYR A 43 -13.61 -1.63 1.39
CA TYR A 43 -12.45 -1.45 2.29
C TYR A 43 -12.04 -2.75 2.97
N GLY A 44 -12.99 -3.55 3.44
CA GLY A 44 -12.69 -4.88 3.99
C GLY A 44 -11.97 -5.78 2.98
N GLN A 45 -12.42 -5.84 1.72
CA GLN A 45 -11.73 -6.61 0.67
C GLN A 45 -10.33 -6.06 0.35
N ALA A 46 -10.17 -4.74 0.25
CA ALA A 46 -8.88 -4.10 0.00
C ALA A 46 -7.87 -4.37 1.14
N THR A 47 -8.31 -4.33 2.39
CA THR A 47 -7.45 -4.71 3.54
C THR A 47 -7.11 -6.20 3.57
N SER A 48 -8.06 -7.08 3.18
CA SER A 48 -7.82 -8.51 3.02
C SER A 48 -6.82 -8.80 1.89
N LYS A 49 -6.80 -7.98 0.84
CA LYS A 49 -5.79 -8.01 -0.22
C LYS A 49 -4.44 -7.52 0.27
N CYS A 50 -4.40 -6.38 0.97
CA CYS A 50 -3.18 -5.84 1.56
C CYS A 50 -2.48 -6.84 2.50
N TYR A 51 -3.26 -7.56 3.33
CA TYR A 51 -2.71 -8.60 4.20
C TYR A 51 -1.96 -9.68 3.39
N VAL A 52 -2.52 -10.11 2.26
CA VAL A 52 -1.88 -11.13 1.42
C VAL A 52 -0.65 -10.57 0.72
N ASP A 53 -0.74 -9.36 0.19
CA ASP A 53 0.37 -8.71 -0.52
C ASP A 53 1.56 -8.45 0.40
N MET A 54 1.29 -8.17 1.68
CA MET A 54 2.32 -7.94 2.69
C MET A 54 2.62 -9.19 3.53
N GLY A 55 2.17 -10.37 3.10
CA GLY A 55 2.35 -11.63 3.84
C GLY A 55 3.81 -11.92 4.17
N GLY A 56 4.74 -11.63 3.25
CA GLY A 56 6.17 -11.81 3.49
C GLY A 56 6.75 -10.94 4.61
N VAL A 57 6.09 -9.84 4.99
CA VAL A 57 6.45 -9.01 6.15
C VAL A 57 5.62 -9.43 7.36
N ILE A 58 4.31 -9.62 7.19
CA ILE A 58 3.37 -9.94 8.26
C ILE A 58 3.70 -11.27 8.92
N GLU A 59 4.17 -12.27 8.17
CA GLU A 59 4.50 -13.60 8.72
C GLU A 59 5.72 -13.60 9.65
N GLU A 60 6.50 -12.52 9.68
CA GLU A 60 7.64 -12.37 10.59
C GLU A 60 7.16 -11.93 11.99
N ASP A 61 7.89 -12.29 13.05
CA ASP A 61 7.61 -11.85 14.43
C ASP A 61 8.60 -10.74 14.83
N ASN A 62 8.50 -9.59 14.17
CA ASN A 62 9.39 -8.43 14.37
C ASN A 62 8.62 -7.09 14.34
N VAL A 63 9.35 -5.98 14.50
CA VAL A 63 8.77 -4.63 14.55
C VAL A 63 8.10 -4.25 13.22
N ASP A 64 8.67 -4.62 12.07
CA ASP A 64 8.07 -4.35 10.74
C ASP A 64 6.69 -5.01 10.62
N ALA A 65 6.55 -6.27 11.05
CA ALA A 65 5.28 -6.98 11.07
C ALA A 65 4.25 -6.31 11.99
N LEU A 66 4.69 -5.85 13.17
CA LEU A 66 3.83 -5.10 14.10
C LEU A 66 3.31 -3.80 13.46
N VAL A 67 4.20 -3.02 12.82
CA VAL A 67 3.84 -1.76 12.16
C VAL A 67 2.80 -1.99 11.06
N VAL A 68 3.04 -2.97 10.18
CA VAL A 68 2.13 -3.30 9.07
C VAL A 68 0.76 -3.74 9.59
N LEU A 69 0.72 -4.66 10.57
CA LEU A 69 -0.53 -5.13 11.15
C LEU A 69 -1.32 -4.00 11.81
N VAL A 70 -0.65 -3.14 12.57
CA VAL A 70 -1.30 -1.97 13.20
C VAL A 70 -1.86 -1.03 12.15
N GLU A 71 -1.11 -0.71 11.09
CA GLU A 71 -1.60 0.21 10.06
C GLU A 71 -2.78 -0.36 9.26
N ILE A 72 -2.78 -1.68 8.97
CA ILE A 72 -3.94 -2.33 8.34
C ILE A 72 -5.17 -2.20 9.24
N MET A 73 -5.05 -2.55 10.52
CA MET A 73 -6.18 -2.50 11.46
C MET A 73 -6.65 -1.07 11.75
N ALA A 74 -5.71 -0.12 11.87
CA ALA A 74 -6.00 1.29 12.03
C ALA A 74 -6.72 1.85 10.80
N SER A 75 -6.28 1.46 9.59
CA SER A 75 -6.92 1.80 8.32
C SER A 75 -8.35 1.27 8.24
N LYS A 76 -8.58 0.02 8.66
CA LYS A 76 -9.94 -0.55 8.73
C LYS A 76 -10.81 0.25 9.68
N LEU A 77 -10.32 0.51 10.89
CA LEU A 77 -11.10 1.19 11.91
C LEU A 77 -11.48 2.62 11.49
N ARG A 78 -10.51 3.43 11.09
CA ARG A 78 -10.74 4.84 10.75
C ARG A 78 -11.65 5.03 9.53
N ASN A 79 -11.76 4.03 8.67
CA ASN A 79 -12.62 4.05 7.49
C ASN A 79 -13.96 3.30 7.70
N ASP A 80 -14.30 2.92 8.95
CA ASP A 80 -15.51 2.18 9.27
C ASP A 80 -15.70 0.90 8.43
N ALA A 81 -14.58 0.21 8.16
CA ALA A 81 -14.56 -0.99 7.34
C ALA A 81 -15.05 -2.22 8.11
N GLU A 82 -15.54 -3.24 7.40
CA GLU A 82 -16.03 -4.46 8.02
C GLU A 82 -14.91 -5.27 8.69
N PHE A 83 -15.10 -5.61 9.96
CA PHE A 83 -14.31 -6.58 10.71
C PHE A 83 -14.97 -7.97 10.70
N PHE A 84 -14.15 -9.01 10.71
CA PHE A 84 -14.54 -10.40 10.84
C PHE A 84 -13.70 -11.11 11.91
N TYR A 85 -14.07 -12.34 12.26
CA TYR A 85 -13.39 -13.11 13.31
C TYR A 85 -11.88 -13.21 13.14
N GLY A 86 -11.36 -13.22 11.91
CA GLY A 86 -9.92 -13.22 11.66
C GLY A 86 -9.20 -11.97 12.09
N ASP A 87 -9.84 -10.81 11.98
CA ASP A 87 -9.24 -9.56 12.44
C ASP A 87 -9.06 -9.55 13.97
N LEU A 88 -9.90 -10.28 14.72
CA LEU A 88 -9.70 -10.43 16.17
C LEU A 88 -8.41 -11.19 16.49
N GLU A 89 -8.10 -12.24 15.74
CA GLU A 89 -6.85 -13.00 15.89
C GLU A 89 -5.64 -12.12 15.56
N ASP A 90 -5.74 -11.29 14.52
CA ASP A 90 -4.69 -10.34 14.16
C ASP A 90 -4.51 -9.23 15.22
N LEU A 91 -5.59 -8.72 15.81
CA LEU A 91 -5.55 -7.77 16.94
C LEU A 91 -4.89 -8.39 18.17
N GLU A 92 -5.25 -9.62 18.54
CA GLU A 92 -4.60 -10.36 19.63
C GLU A 92 -3.10 -10.55 19.36
N ARG A 93 -2.74 -10.81 18.10
CA ARG A 93 -1.34 -10.91 17.67
C ARG A 93 -0.61 -9.57 17.83
N ILE A 94 -1.21 -8.45 17.42
CA ILE A 94 -0.65 -7.10 17.62
C ILE A 94 -0.32 -6.88 19.10
N PHE A 95 -1.26 -7.14 20.01
CA PHE A 95 -1.05 -6.92 21.44
C PHE A 95 0.04 -7.83 22.03
N LYS A 96 0.17 -9.05 21.50
CA LYS A 96 1.26 -9.96 21.88
C LYS A 96 2.62 -9.45 21.38
N LEU A 97 2.71 -9.08 20.11
CA LEU A 97 3.94 -8.59 19.50
C LEU A 97 4.44 -7.33 20.20
N GLN A 98 3.55 -6.35 20.43
CA GLN A 98 3.89 -5.10 21.14
C GLN A 98 4.53 -5.34 22.51
N LYS A 99 4.08 -6.34 23.26
CA LYS A 99 4.64 -6.69 24.59
C LYS A 99 5.96 -7.45 24.50
N SER A 100 6.19 -8.19 23.41
CA SER A 100 7.34 -9.08 23.27
C SER A 100 8.55 -8.45 22.57
N LEU A 101 8.32 -7.43 21.74
CA LEU A 101 9.35 -6.78 20.94
C LEU A 101 9.99 -5.61 21.68
N ASN A 102 11.28 -5.37 21.42
CA ASN A 102 12.02 -4.24 21.99
C ASN A 102 11.84 -2.96 21.15
N ILE A 103 10.62 -2.46 21.08
CA ILE A 103 10.26 -1.30 20.25
C ILE A 103 11.04 -0.03 20.66
N GLN A 104 11.54 0.04 21.89
CA GLN A 104 12.30 1.19 22.40
C GLN A 104 13.69 1.31 21.76
N GLU A 105 14.29 0.19 21.37
CA GLU A 105 15.59 0.17 20.69
C GLU A 105 15.48 0.26 19.16
N GLU A 106 14.33 -0.14 18.60
CA GLU A 106 14.12 -0.20 17.15
C GLU A 106 13.43 1.03 16.56
N LEU A 107 12.57 1.71 17.33
CA LEU A 107 11.81 2.88 16.88
C LEU A 107 12.28 4.15 17.58
N SER A 108 12.22 5.28 16.89
CA SER A 108 12.40 6.61 17.47
C SER A 108 11.26 6.98 18.43
N ILE A 109 11.41 8.09 19.17
CA ILE A 109 10.37 8.57 20.09
C ILE A 109 9.06 8.86 19.34
N SER A 110 9.13 9.64 18.25
CA SER A 110 7.96 10.00 17.44
C SER A 110 7.27 8.75 16.87
N GLU A 111 8.01 7.80 16.28
CA GLU A 111 7.43 6.58 15.73
C GLU A 111 6.70 5.73 16.78
N ARG A 112 7.23 5.68 18.01
CA ARG A 112 6.55 5.02 19.13
C ARG A 112 5.27 5.75 19.53
N GLU A 113 5.25 7.08 19.52
CA GLU A 113 4.04 7.84 19.84
C GLU A 113 2.92 7.51 18.85
N TYR A 114 3.21 7.47 17.54
CA TYR A 114 2.25 7.02 16.52
C TYR A 114 1.77 5.59 16.79
N LEU A 115 2.70 4.65 16.98
CA LEU A 115 2.39 3.23 17.15
C LEU A 115 1.57 2.96 18.41
N GLU A 116 2.01 3.48 19.55
CA GLU A 116 1.38 3.24 20.85
C GLU A 116 0.01 3.91 20.93
N HIS A 117 -0.15 5.09 20.31
CA HIS A 117 -1.44 5.75 20.18
C HIS A 117 -2.45 4.90 19.40
N ASP A 118 -2.07 4.44 18.21
CA ASP A 118 -2.92 3.60 17.37
C ASP A 118 -3.27 2.27 18.07
N VAL A 119 -2.28 1.61 18.68
CA VAL A 119 -2.51 0.34 19.40
C VAL A 119 -3.46 0.52 20.58
N LYS A 120 -3.36 1.63 21.33
CA LYS A 120 -4.27 1.91 22.46
C LYS A 120 -5.72 2.10 22.00
N ILE A 121 -5.92 2.77 20.86
CA ILE A 121 -7.24 2.88 20.23
C ILE A 121 -7.73 1.49 19.82
N LEU A 122 -6.92 0.70 19.12
CA LEU A 122 -7.26 -0.65 18.70
C LEU A 122 -7.61 -1.56 19.88
N GLU A 123 -6.90 -1.49 21.01
CA GLU A 123 -7.21 -2.26 22.22
C GLU A 123 -8.56 -1.86 22.83
N THR A 124 -8.85 -0.57 22.88
CA THR A 124 -10.15 -0.06 23.34
C THR A 124 -11.29 -0.60 22.49
N TYR A 125 -11.08 -0.65 21.18
CA TYR A 125 -12.06 -1.09 20.19
C TYR A 125 -12.23 -2.61 20.16
N TYR A 126 -11.13 -3.37 20.20
CA TYR A 126 -11.15 -4.82 20.37
C TYR A 126 -12.03 -5.24 21.55
N ASN A 127 -11.90 -4.56 22.69
CA ASN A 127 -12.70 -4.87 23.88
C ASN A 127 -14.20 -4.60 23.72
N LYS A 128 -14.59 -3.70 22.80
CA LYS A 128 -16.01 -3.47 22.47
C LYS A 128 -16.55 -4.48 21.45
N PHE A 129 -15.71 -4.96 20.54
CA PHE A 129 -16.14 -5.82 19.43
C PHE A 129 -16.05 -7.32 19.71
N LYS A 130 -15.12 -7.74 20.57
CA LYS A 130 -14.75 -9.16 20.72
C LYS A 130 -15.94 -10.07 21.05
N ASP A 131 -16.94 -9.55 21.75
CA ASP A 131 -18.14 -10.32 22.12
C ASP A 131 -19.23 -10.28 21.03
N ALA A 132 -19.19 -9.29 20.13
CA ALA A 132 -20.16 -9.12 19.05
C ALA A 132 -19.74 -9.84 17.76
N ILE A 133 -18.43 -9.92 17.48
CA ILE A 133 -17.90 -10.57 16.28
C ILE A 133 -17.93 -12.09 16.46
N THR A 134 -18.54 -12.77 15.49
CA THR A 134 -18.66 -14.22 15.39
C THR A 134 -18.03 -14.72 14.09
N LYS A 135 -17.90 -16.04 13.95
CA LYS A 135 -17.43 -16.66 12.71
C LYS A 135 -18.33 -16.40 11.50
N ASP A 136 -19.57 -15.95 11.70
CA ASP A 136 -20.59 -15.85 10.63
C ASP A 136 -21.05 -14.42 10.30
N ASN A 137 -20.76 -13.40 11.12
CA ASN A 137 -21.08 -11.99 10.82
C ASN A 137 -19.89 -11.09 10.44
N LEU A 138 -20.20 -10.05 9.67
CA LEU A 138 -19.34 -8.88 9.49
C LEU A 138 -19.87 -7.77 10.39
N ILE A 139 -18.97 -7.00 10.99
CA ILE A 139 -19.34 -5.90 11.87
C ILE A 139 -18.54 -4.66 11.48
N LYS A 140 -19.21 -3.53 11.29
CA LYS A 140 -18.53 -2.24 11.19
C LYS A 140 -18.34 -1.65 12.58
N PRO A 141 -17.28 -0.86 12.79
CA PRO A 141 -17.11 -0.11 14.03
C PRO A 141 -18.34 0.68 14.46
N SER A 142 -19.01 1.34 13.51
CA SER A 142 -20.23 2.13 13.75
C SER A 142 -21.45 1.29 14.17
N ASP A 143 -21.48 -0.02 13.91
CA ASP A 143 -22.61 -0.89 14.29
C ASP A 143 -22.65 -1.17 15.80
N VAL A 144 -21.55 -0.94 16.51
CA VAL A 144 -21.34 -1.40 17.89
C VAL A 144 -21.03 -0.27 18.86
N ILE A 145 -20.83 0.95 18.33
CA ILE A 145 -20.32 2.07 19.10
C ILE A 145 -21.25 3.27 18.90
N ASP A 146 -21.91 3.67 19.99
CA ASP A 146 -22.78 4.86 20.04
C ASP A 146 -21.99 6.18 20.11
N ALA A 147 -20.80 6.23 19.51
CA ALA A 147 -19.87 7.35 19.52
C ALA A 147 -19.13 7.44 18.19
N PRO A 148 -18.64 8.64 17.80
CA PRO A 148 -17.80 8.75 16.61
C PRO A 148 -16.56 7.87 16.74
N ILE A 149 -16.13 7.31 15.61
CA ILE A 149 -14.87 6.58 15.48
C ILE A 149 -13.74 7.56 15.83
N PRO A 150 -12.82 7.22 16.75
CA PRO A 150 -11.73 8.08 17.13
C PRO A 150 -10.78 8.22 15.96
N LYS A 151 -10.14 9.38 15.94
CA LYS A 151 -9.06 9.66 15.02
C LYS A 151 -7.86 8.78 15.37
N MET A 152 -7.27 8.17 14.36
CA MET A 152 -5.95 7.56 14.50
C MET A 152 -4.88 8.64 14.62
N SER A 153 -3.68 8.27 15.05
CA SER A 153 -2.55 9.20 15.22
C SER A 153 -2.34 10.10 13.99
N CYS A 154 -2.38 9.54 12.78
CA CYS A 154 -2.23 10.31 11.55
C CYS A 154 -3.32 11.36 11.35
N GLU A 155 -4.57 11.08 11.73
CA GLU A 155 -5.66 12.03 11.63
C GLU A 155 -5.53 13.14 12.67
N GLU A 156 -5.14 12.81 13.90
CA GLU A 156 -4.87 13.82 14.92
C GLU A 156 -3.75 14.78 14.48
N VAL A 157 -2.68 14.24 13.89
CA VAL A 157 -1.58 15.03 13.34
C VAL A 157 -2.03 15.93 12.17
N LEU A 158 -2.79 15.40 11.22
CA LEU A 158 -3.33 16.17 10.08
C LEU A 158 -4.28 17.30 10.50
N HIS A 159 -4.99 17.09 11.60
CA HIS A 159 -5.91 18.07 12.20
C HIS A 159 -5.24 18.99 13.23
N LYS A 160 -3.94 18.82 13.50
CA LYS A 160 -3.18 19.56 14.52
C LYS A 160 -3.79 19.43 15.93
N GLU A 161 -4.30 18.25 16.21
CA GLU A 161 -4.89 17.87 17.50
C GLU A 161 -3.90 17.07 18.36
N ASP A 162 -2.77 16.66 17.78
CA ASP A 162 -1.68 16.00 18.49
C ASP A 162 -0.91 16.97 19.40
N GLN A 163 -0.46 16.48 20.55
CA GLN A 163 0.20 17.32 21.56
C GLN A 163 1.61 17.77 21.12
N GLU A 164 2.28 16.95 20.31
CA GLU A 164 3.67 17.14 19.90
C GLU A 164 3.84 18.03 18.66
N GLN A 165 2.72 18.40 18.02
CA GLN A 165 2.68 19.22 16.81
C GLN A 165 3.55 18.64 15.69
N HIS A 166 3.49 17.32 15.50
CA HIS A 166 4.31 16.56 14.55
C HIS A 166 4.24 17.20 13.15
N LEU A 167 3.04 17.56 12.69
CA LEU A 167 2.84 18.20 11.38
C LEU A 167 3.61 19.51 11.23
N ASP A 168 3.89 20.24 12.31
CA ASP A 168 4.66 21.48 12.25
C ASP A 168 6.18 21.28 12.41
N ASN A 169 6.63 20.10 12.83
CA ASN A 169 8.00 19.81 13.23
C ASN A 169 8.68 18.72 12.37
N ILE A 170 8.15 18.42 11.18
CA ILE A 170 8.71 17.39 10.30
C ILE A 170 10.11 17.81 9.83
N SER A 171 11.11 17.06 10.26
CA SER A 171 12.52 17.30 9.93
C SER A 171 12.86 16.85 8.49
N GLU A 172 14.06 17.20 8.00
CA GLU A 172 14.55 16.72 6.69
C GLU A 172 14.77 15.20 6.69
N ASP A 173 15.17 14.63 7.83
CA ASP A 173 15.41 13.19 8.02
C ASP A 173 14.09 12.40 8.15
N SER A 174 13.00 13.05 8.61
CA SER A 174 11.65 12.45 8.72
C SER A 174 10.87 12.47 7.39
N SER A 175 11.55 12.48 6.25
CA SER A 175 10.90 12.65 4.93
C SER A 175 9.83 11.61 4.59
N PHE A 176 9.96 10.37 5.09
CA PHE A 176 8.91 9.34 4.95
C PHE A 176 7.61 9.72 5.69
N GLU A 177 7.70 10.44 6.81
CA GLU A 177 6.52 10.91 7.56
C GLU A 177 5.71 11.92 6.74
N LEU A 178 6.39 12.87 6.09
CA LEU A 178 5.72 13.84 5.21
C LEU A 178 4.97 13.16 4.07
N GLU A 179 5.61 12.19 3.41
CA GLU A 179 4.98 11.41 2.33
C GLU A 179 3.79 10.60 2.82
N TYR A 180 3.94 9.89 3.94
CA TYR A 180 2.86 9.15 4.58
C TYR A 180 1.66 10.06 4.89
N LEU A 181 1.89 11.22 5.51
CA LEU A 181 0.82 12.16 5.86
C LEU A 181 0.14 12.76 4.61
N ILE A 182 0.91 13.09 3.55
CA ILE A 182 0.33 13.56 2.28
C ILE A 182 -0.57 12.50 1.66
N ASN A 183 -0.11 11.24 1.62
CA ASN A 183 -0.92 10.14 1.08
C ASN A 183 -2.17 9.88 1.92
N VAL A 184 -2.06 9.89 3.25
CA VAL A 184 -3.24 9.73 4.13
C VAL A 184 -4.25 10.85 3.89
N GLU A 185 -3.83 12.13 3.83
CA GLU A 185 -4.72 13.26 3.54
C GLU A 185 -5.39 13.09 2.17
N PHE A 186 -4.60 12.82 1.12
CA PHE A 186 -5.07 12.58 -0.24
C PHE A 186 -6.20 11.56 -0.27
N TYR A 187 -5.96 10.40 0.35
CA TYR A 187 -6.87 9.27 0.27
C TYR A 187 -8.09 9.44 1.18
N ASN A 188 -7.94 10.11 2.33
CA ASN A 188 -9.08 10.49 3.17
C ASN A 188 -10.01 11.45 2.43
N GLU A 189 -9.47 12.49 1.79
CA GLU A 189 -10.25 13.44 1.00
C GLU A 189 -11.02 12.73 -0.13
N MET A 190 -10.36 11.81 -0.86
CA MET A 190 -11.03 11.06 -1.92
C MET A 190 -12.12 10.11 -1.41
N TYR A 191 -11.84 9.32 -0.37
CA TYR A 191 -12.70 8.19 -0.03
C TYR A 191 -13.59 8.41 1.18
N LYS A 192 -13.19 9.22 2.16
CA LYS A 192 -14.03 9.61 3.29
C LYS A 192 -14.89 10.82 2.92
N GLU A 193 -14.24 11.88 2.45
CA GLU A 193 -14.92 13.14 2.11
C GLU A 193 -15.57 13.13 0.71
N LYS A 194 -15.32 12.09 -0.09
CA LYS A 194 -15.90 11.88 -1.43
C LYS A 194 -15.51 12.97 -2.44
N ASN A 195 -14.37 13.62 -2.23
CA ASN A 195 -13.83 14.59 -3.16
C ASN A 195 -13.26 13.89 -4.41
N SER A 196 -13.29 14.58 -5.54
CA SER A 196 -12.58 14.14 -6.75
C SER A 196 -11.06 14.07 -6.51
N PRO A 197 -10.31 13.31 -7.33
CA PRO A 197 -8.86 13.33 -7.27
C PRO A 197 -8.30 14.75 -7.40
N ARG A 198 -8.88 15.65 -8.20
CA ARG A 198 -8.42 17.05 -8.21
C ARG A 198 -8.64 17.77 -6.89
N GLU A 199 -9.84 17.70 -6.34
CA GLU A 199 -10.21 18.43 -5.12
C GLU A 199 -9.38 17.99 -3.93
N ALA A 200 -9.11 16.68 -3.80
CA ALA A 200 -8.22 16.16 -2.77
C ALA A 200 -6.79 16.76 -2.89
N MET A 201 -6.35 17.17 -4.09
CA MET A 201 -4.97 17.62 -4.32
C MET A 201 -4.86 19.06 -3.91
N ASP A 202 -5.87 19.83 -4.28
CA ASP A 202 -6.02 21.20 -3.83
C ASP A 202 -6.05 21.25 -2.29
N LYS A 203 -6.67 20.26 -1.63
CA LYS A 203 -6.64 20.11 -0.16
C LYS A 203 -5.25 19.78 0.37
N CYS A 204 -4.54 18.81 -0.22
CA CYS A 204 -3.15 18.52 0.13
C CYS A 204 -2.24 19.76 -0.04
N TYR A 205 -2.37 20.49 -1.14
CA TYR A 205 -1.63 21.73 -1.38
C TYR A 205 -1.84 22.76 -0.28
N VAL A 206 -3.08 22.93 0.18
CA VAL A 206 -3.40 23.85 1.29
C VAL A 206 -2.83 23.34 2.61
N ARG A 207 -3.04 22.06 2.93
CA ARG A 207 -2.61 21.39 4.16
C ARG A 207 -1.10 21.47 4.35
N PHE A 208 -0.35 21.17 3.28
CA PHE A 208 1.11 21.05 3.30
C PHE A 208 1.84 22.27 2.70
N ASN A 209 1.14 23.41 2.52
CA ASN A 209 1.69 24.62 1.91
C ASN A 209 3.00 25.08 2.56
N LYS A 210 3.13 24.92 3.89
CA LYS A 210 4.34 25.23 4.67
C LYS A 210 5.58 24.54 4.09
N TYR A 211 5.45 23.26 3.74
CA TYR A 211 6.54 22.44 3.20
C TYR A 211 6.71 22.64 1.71
N ILE A 212 5.61 22.80 0.97
CA ILE A 212 5.66 23.00 -0.49
C ILE A 212 6.38 24.32 -0.81
N LYS A 213 6.16 25.38 -0.03
CA LYS A 213 6.71 26.71 -0.32
C LYS A 213 7.99 27.06 0.45
N SER A 214 8.55 26.16 1.25
CA SER A 214 9.77 26.41 2.02
C SER A 214 11.06 26.45 1.19
N LEU A 215 11.03 26.02 -0.07
CA LEU A 215 12.19 25.87 -0.96
C LEU A 215 13.31 24.99 -0.34
N SER A 216 12.90 23.99 0.43
CA SER A 216 13.79 23.02 1.10
C SER A 216 13.68 21.64 0.45
N ILE A 217 14.44 20.66 0.93
CA ILE A 217 14.35 19.29 0.42
C ILE A 217 12.93 18.71 0.61
N GLN A 218 12.22 19.09 1.68
CA GLN A 218 10.82 18.74 1.88
C GLN A 218 9.91 19.30 0.78
N SER A 219 10.22 20.48 0.22
CA SER A 219 9.48 21.02 -0.92
C SER A 219 9.62 20.11 -2.14
N ALA A 220 10.84 19.68 -2.46
CA ALA A 220 11.07 18.78 -3.59
C ALA A 220 10.31 17.45 -3.42
N LEU A 221 10.33 16.88 -2.20
CA LEU A 221 9.61 15.66 -1.86
C LEU A 221 8.08 15.82 -1.99
N ALA A 222 7.51 16.87 -1.38
CA ALA A 222 6.07 17.10 -1.44
C ALA A 222 5.59 17.39 -2.87
N MET A 223 6.32 18.22 -3.62
CA MET A 223 5.98 18.56 -5.01
C MET A 223 6.02 17.34 -5.92
N THR A 224 7.08 16.53 -5.84
CA THR A 224 7.22 15.32 -6.67
C THR A 224 6.13 14.29 -6.35
N LEU A 225 5.81 14.09 -5.07
CA LEU A 225 4.71 13.21 -4.67
C LEU A 225 3.36 13.68 -5.20
N ILE A 226 3.03 14.98 -5.07
CA ILE A 226 1.77 15.52 -5.57
C ILE A 226 1.66 15.36 -7.10
N ILE A 227 2.74 15.60 -7.84
CA ILE A 227 2.76 15.37 -9.29
C ILE A 227 2.54 13.89 -9.60
N ARG A 228 3.18 12.98 -8.87
CA ARG A 228 2.96 11.53 -9.04
C ARG A 228 1.52 11.14 -8.82
N LEU A 229 0.88 11.71 -7.81
CA LEU A 229 -0.52 11.46 -7.50
C LEU A 229 -1.44 12.01 -8.60
N LEU A 230 -1.21 13.24 -9.08
CA LEU A 230 -1.94 13.79 -10.24
C LEU A 230 -1.86 12.85 -11.44
N VAL A 231 -0.64 12.43 -11.81
CA VAL A 231 -0.46 11.53 -12.94
C VAL A 231 -1.11 10.18 -12.68
N LYS A 232 -0.92 9.58 -11.50
CA LYS A 232 -1.51 8.28 -11.11
C LYS A 232 -3.03 8.25 -11.33
N PHE A 233 -3.70 9.36 -11.03
CA PHE A 233 -5.13 9.51 -11.18
C PHE A 233 -5.56 10.20 -12.49
N GLY A 234 -4.67 10.26 -13.49
CA GLY A 234 -5.01 10.76 -14.84
C GLY A 234 -5.40 12.23 -14.88
N GLU A 235 -5.04 13.00 -13.86
CA GLU A 235 -5.34 14.41 -13.72
C GLU A 235 -4.43 15.28 -14.60
N GLU A 236 -4.98 16.36 -15.17
CA GLU A 236 -4.20 17.30 -15.99
C GLU A 236 -3.16 18.05 -15.14
N VAL A 237 -1.91 18.10 -15.60
CA VAL A 237 -0.87 18.88 -14.92
C VAL A 237 -0.91 20.33 -15.39
N LYS A 238 -1.29 21.25 -14.49
CA LYS A 238 -1.39 22.70 -14.72
C LYS A 238 0.00 23.35 -14.79
N GLU A 239 0.06 24.56 -15.35
CA GLU A 239 1.30 25.33 -15.44
C GLU A 239 1.94 25.64 -14.08
N SER A 240 1.13 25.86 -13.04
CA SER A 240 1.62 26.03 -11.66
C SER A 240 2.30 24.76 -11.12
N GLU A 241 1.77 23.59 -11.46
CA GLU A 241 2.30 22.28 -11.04
C GLU A 241 3.57 21.94 -11.84
N LEU A 242 3.64 22.33 -13.12
CA LEU A 242 4.90 22.30 -13.89
C LEU A 242 5.96 23.22 -13.28
N THR A 243 5.56 24.39 -12.78
CA THR A 243 6.49 25.31 -12.10
C THR A 243 7.01 24.72 -10.80
N ASP A 244 6.14 24.09 -10.00
CA ASP A 244 6.53 23.35 -8.81
C ASP A 244 7.49 22.20 -9.18
N MET A 245 7.24 21.47 -10.28
CA MET A 245 8.13 20.44 -10.81
C MET A 245 9.56 20.96 -11.11
N TYR A 246 9.67 22.07 -11.86
CA TYR A 246 10.96 22.70 -12.13
C TYR A 246 11.65 23.22 -10.86
N THR A 247 10.87 23.67 -9.89
CA THR A 247 11.36 24.10 -8.57
C THR A 247 11.96 22.91 -7.83
N ALA A 248 11.28 21.77 -7.81
CA ALA A 248 11.79 20.53 -7.22
C ALA A 248 13.12 20.08 -7.86
N PHE A 249 13.25 20.18 -9.19
CA PHE A 249 14.51 19.88 -9.88
C PHE A 249 15.65 20.81 -9.47
N THR A 250 15.33 22.10 -9.34
CA THR A 250 16.31 23.10 -8.94
C THR A 250 16.79 22.83 -7.52
N ILE A 251 15.86 22.52 -6.60
CA ILE A 251 16.18 22.15 -5.22
C ILE A 251 17.04 20.88 -5.19
N TYR A 252 16.63 19.81 -5.87
CA TYR A 252 17.37 18.55 -5.92
C TYR A 252 18.83 18.73 -6.38
N ASN A 253 19.07 19.59 -7.39
CA ASN A 253 20.39 19.84 -7.93
C ASN A 253 21.22 20.84 -7.11
N SER A 254 20.57 21.81 -6.46
CA SER A 254 21.25 22.91 -5.73
C SER A 254 21.54 22.55 -4.28
N VAL A 255 20.61 21.88 -3.64
CA VAL A 255 20.76 21.31 -2.31
C VAL A 255 21.50 19.99 -2.50
N ASN A 256 22.56 19.74 -1.73
CA ASN A 256 23.28 18.47 -1.81
C ASN A 256 22.41 17.36 -1.20
N ALA A 257 21.34 16.97 -1.88
CA ALA A 257 20.29 16.09 -1.38
C ALA A 257 20.86 14.77 -0.87
N LYS A 258 21.93 14.27 -1.51
CA LYS A 258 22.67 13.08 -1.08
C LYS A 258 23.30 13.20 0.31
N LYS A 259 23.62 14.41 0.76
CA LYS A 259 24.17 14.66 2.11
C LYS A 259 23.09 14.90 3.17
N ILE A 260 21.86 15.17 2.75
CA ILE A 260 20.74 15.48 3.64
C ILE A 260 19.88 14.24 3.82
N LEU A 261 19.49 13.61 2.72
CA LEU A 261 18.62 12.46 2.73
C LEU A 261 19.40 11.17 2.99
N GLU A 262 18.73 10.27 3.69
CA GLU A 262 19.12 8.87 3.77
C GLU A 262 19.20 8.24 2.38
N LYS A 263 20.02 7.19 2.23
CA LYS A 263 20.35 6.60 0.93
C LYS A 263 19.10 6.21 0.14
N ASP A 264 18.17 5.49 0.78
CA ASP A 264 16.97 4.99 0.10
C ASP A 264 16.04 6.14 -0.30
N ARG A 265 15.90 7.16 0.57
CA ARG A 265 15.16 8.39 0.27
C ARG A 265 15.76 9.17 -0.89
N PHE A 266 17.09 9.28 -0.92
CA PHE A 266 17.79 9.95 -1.98
C PHE A 266 17.55 9.25 -3.33
N GLU A 267 17.64 7.92 -3.37
CA GLU A 267 17.41 7.18 -4.62
C GLU A 267 15.95 7.29 -5.08
N LEU A 268 14.96 7.25 -4.18
CA LEU A 268 13.55 7.46 -4.55
C LEU A 268 13.31 8.86 -5.14
N LEU A 269 13.78 9.92 -4.47
CA LEU A 269 13.64 11.28 -4.98
C LEU A 269 14.39 11.46 -6.32
N LYS A 270 15.55 10.83 -6.46
CA LYS A 270 16.31 10.85 -7.71
C LYS A 270 15.55 10.17 -8.84
N GLU A 271 14.95 9.01 -8.61
CA GLU A 271 14.12 8.33 -9.62
C GLU A 271 12.95 9.21 -10.07
N ASP A 272 12.28 9.88 -9.12
CA ASP A 272 11.17 10.79 -9.43
C ASP A 272 11.63 12.00 -10.25
N VAL A 273 12.73 12.63 -9.84
CA VAL A 273 13.31 13.78 -10.55
C VAL A 273 13.78 13.39 -11.95
N GLU A 274 14.51 12.28 -12.10
CA GLU A 274 14.99 11.79 -13.39
C GLU A 274 13.85 11.41 -14.33
N MET A 275 12.78 10.80 -13.81
CA MET A 275 11.58 10.46 -14.58
C MET A 275 10.88 11.73 -15.10
N MET A 276 10.75 12.76 -14.26
CA MET A 276 10.06 13.99 -14.62
C MET A 276 10.90 14.94 -15.50
N GLN A 277 12.22 14.88 -15.43
CA GLN A 277 13.12 15.67 -16.28
C GLN A 277 13.19 15.14 -17.72
N ASP A 278 13.08 13.84 -17.89
CA ASP A 278 13.10 13.17 -19.18
C ASP A 278 11.74 13.32 -19.87
N LYS A 279 11.67 14.19 -20.90
CA LYS A 279 10.41 14.50 -21.58
C LYS A 279 9.70 13.28 -22.15
N GLU A 280 10.44 12.28 -22.65
CA GLU A 280 9.85 11.07 -23.20
C GLU A 280 9.25 10.22 -22.08
N LYS A 281 10.01 9.99 -21.00
CA LYS A 281 9.52 9.25 -19.83
C LYS A 281 8.37 9.94 -19.13
N PHE A 282 8.42 11.26 -18.99
CA PHE A 282 7.35 12.03 -18.38
C PHE A 282 6.08 12.00 -19.24
N SER A 283 6.22 12.09 -20.56
CA SER A 283 5.08 11.92 -21.48
C SER A 283 4.50 10.50 -21.43
N GLU A 284 5.34 9.47 -21.39
CA GLU A 284 4.91 8.09 -21.19
C GLU A 284 4.19 7.93 -19.84
N PHE A 285 4.72 8.53 -18.78
CA PHE A 285 4.13 8.50 -17.45
C PHE A 285 2.75 9.18 -17.42
N LEU A 286 2.61 10.34 -18.06
CA LEU A 286 1.32 11.03 -18.23
C LEU A 286 0.30 10.16 -18.97
N VAL A 287 0.72 9.54 -20.08
CA VAL A 287 -0.13 8.63 -20.86
C VAL A 287 -0.51 7.41 -20.03
N LEU A 288 0.44 6.80 -19.31
CA LEU A 288 0.16 5.66 -18.42
C LEU A 288 -0.81 6.01 -17.30
N GLY A 289 -0.69 7.20 -16.73
CA GLY A 289 -1.62 7.76 -15.75
C GLY A 289 -3.05 7.86 -16.29
N GLN A 290 -3.20 8.48 -17.45
CA GLN A 290 -4.49 8.58 -18.16
C GLN A 290 -5.03 7.20 -18.55
N LEU A 291 -4.19 6.27 -19.00
CA LEU A 291 -4.59 4.91 -19.37
C LEU A 291 -5.00 4.06 -18.16
N LYS A 292 -4.32 4.21 -17.01
CA LYS A 292 -4.72 3.58 -15.74
C LYS A 292 -6.07 4.12 -15.25
N PHE A 293 -6.35 5.40 -15.47
CA PHE A 293 -7.66 5.99 -15.17
C PHE A 293 -8.75 5.53 -16.15
N ILE A 294 -8.40 5.28 -17.41
CA ILE A 294 -9.35 4.78 -18.42
C ILE A 294 -9.63 3.29 -18.24
N LYS A 295 -8.73 2.50 -17.63
CA LYS A 295 -8.97 1.08 -17.28
C LYS A 295 -8.24 0.68 -15.98
N PRO A 296 -8.92 0.62 -14.81
CA PRO A 296 -8.69 -0.48 -13.87
C PRO A 296 -8.49 -1.77 -14.66
N ILE A 297 -7.55 -2.67 -14.29
CA ILE A 297 -7.19 -3.88 -15.07
C ILE A 297 -8.45 -4.33 -15.79
N PRO A 298 -8.51 -4.24 -17.14
CA PRO A 298 -9.78 -4.19 -17.84
C PRO A 298 -10.67 -5.30 -17.27
N ARG A 299 -11.90 -4.99 -16.87
CA ARG A 299 -12.88 -6.05 -16.56
C ARG A 299 -12.98 -7.06 -17.73
N GLU A 300 -12.53 -6.63 -18.91
CA GLU A 300 -12.32 -7.37 -20.17
C GLU A 300 -10.92 -7.98 -20.37
N TYR A 301 -10.05 -8.08 -19.35
CA TYR A 301 -8.84 -8.89 -19.47
C TYR A 301 -9.31 -10.32 -19.72
N GLU A 302 -9.03 -10.83 -20.92
CA GLU A 302 -9.60 -12.09 -21.37
C GLU A 302 -9.13 -13.21 -20.43
N LYS A 303 -10.06 -13.67 -19.60
CA LYS A 303 -9.81 -14.75 -18.64
C LYS A 303 -10.04 -16.08 -19.34
N VAL A 304 -8.95 -16.75 -19.71
CA VAL A 304 -8.99 -18.14 -20.21
C VAL A 304 -9.36 -19.09 -19.08
N PHE A 305 -8.89 -18.80 -17.87
CA PHE A 305 -9.15 -19.61 -16.68
C PHE A 305 -10.11 -18.93 -15.72
N LYS A 306 -10.89 -19.75 -15.02
CA LYS A 306 -11.76 -19.29 -13.94
C LYS A 306 -10.96 -19.17 -12.65
N THR A 307 -11.22 -18.10 -11.91
CA THR A 307 -10.73 -17.88 -10.55
C THR A 307 -11.83 -18.16 -9.53
N LEU A 308 -11.41 -18.44 -8.31
CA LEU A 308 -12.27 -18.53 -7.12
C LEU A 308 -12.10 -17.25 -6.28
N MET A 309 -13.18 -16.85 -5.60
CA MET A 309 -13.14 -15.82 -4.56
C MET A 309 -12.45 -16.41 -3.33
N VAL A 310 -11.35 -15.82 -2.87
CA VAL A 310 -10.57 -16.34 -1.73
C VAL A 310 -10.14 -15.19 -0.83
N ASN A 311 -10.34 -15.30 0.49
CA ASN A 311 -9.90 -14.27 1.46
C ASN A 311 -8.45 -14.47 1.93
N SER A 312 -7.94 -13.61 2.82
CA SER A 312 -6.57 -13.69 3.35
C SER A 312 -6.26 -15.01 4.09
N LYS A 313 -7.29 -15.67 4.64
CA LYS A 313 -7.19 -16.98 5.32
C LYS A 313 -7.21 -18.18 4.37
N ASN A 314 -7.15 -17.95 3.06
CA ASN A 314 -7.28 -18.99 2.04
C ASN A 314 -8.64 -19.73 2.11
N GLU A 315 -9.71 -19.07 2.57
CA GLU A 315 -11.06 -19.64 2.57
C GLU A 315 -11.77 -19.31 1.25
N ILE A 316 -12.27 -20.35 0.55
CA ILE A 316 -13.03 -20.19 -0.69
C ILE A 316 -14.42 -19.64 -0.36
N ASN A 317 -14.81 -18.54 -1.02
CA ASN A 317 -16.03 -17.78 -0.74
C ASN A 317 -16.14 -17.36 0.74
N GLY A 318 -15.00 -17.22 1.43
CA GLY A 318 -14.96 -16.70 2.78
C GLY A 318 -15.37 -15.23 2.87
N LYS A 319 -15.53 -14.73 4.08
CA LYS A 319 -15.80 -13.31 4.33
C LYS A 319 -14.69 -12.44 3.74
N LEU A 320 -15.09 -11.32 3.12
CA LEU A 320 -14.19 -10.38 2.46
C LEU A 320 -13.29 -11.06 1.41
N ALA A 321 -13.74 -12.18 0.84
CA ALA A 321 -13.09 -12.79 -0.30
C ALA A 321 -13.14 -11.85 -1.50
N TYR A 322 -12.07 -11.88 -2.28
CA TYR A 322 -11.93 -11.12 -3.51
C TYR A 322 -11.47 -12.05 -4.64
N ASP A 323 -11.67 -11.60 -5.87
CA ASP A 323 -11.26 -12.36 -7.05
C ASP A 323 -9.72 -12.33 -7.16
N ARG A 324 -9.10 -13.50 -7.21
CA ARG A 324 -7.64 -13.70 -7.27
C ARG A 324 -7.03 -13.56 -8.67
N PHE A 325 -7.73 -12.91 -9.60
CA PHE A 325 -7.23 -12.72 -10.97
C PHE A 325 -6.00 -11.81 -11.08
N ALA A 326 -5.67 -11.06 -10.04
CA ALA A 326 -4.44 -10.27 -9.99
C ALA A 326 -3.24 -11.06 -9.44
N ASP A 327 -3.45 -12.27 -8.91
CA ASP A 327 -2.37 -13.06 -8.34
C ASP A 327 -1.34 -13.45 -9.43
N PRO A 328 -0.02 -13.36 -9.17
CA PRO A 328 1.00 -13.61 -10.17
C PRO A 328 0.88 -14.97 -10.87
N THR A 329 0.47 -16.02 -10.15
CA THR A 329 0.24 -17.35 -10.73
C THR A 329 -0.86 -17.31 -11.80
N PHE A 330 -1.97 -16.64 -11.54
CA PHE A 330 -3.03 -16.47 -12.54
C PHE A 330 -2.54 -15.67 -13.73
N VAL A 331 -1.92 -14.50 -13.49
CA VAL A 331 -1.47 -13.59 -14.56
C VAL A 331 -0.51 -14.31 -15.52
N ASN A 332 0.48 -15.03 -14.99
CA ASN A 332 1.44 -15.76 -15.82
C ASN A 332 0.78 -16.90 -16.61
N LEU A 333 -0.05 -17.73 -15.97
CA LEU A 333 -0.67 -18.86 -16.65
C LEU A 333 -1.71 -18.40 -17.68
N ASN A 334 -2.48 -17.37 -17.39
CA ASN A 334 -3.45 -16.80 -18.31
C ASN A 334 -2.76 -16.17 -19.53
N ASP A 335 -1.68 -15.41 -19.34
CA ASP A 335 -0.89 -14.85 -20.45
C ASP A 335 -0.29 -15.94 -21.36
N ILE A 336 0.28 -17.00 -20.78
CA ILE A 336 0.75 -18.15 -21.55
C ILE A 336 -0.41 -18.78 -22.32
N ALA A 337 -1.57 -18.95 -21.69
CA ALA A 337 -2.73 -19.55 -22.33
C ALA A 337 -3.29 -18.68 -23.48
N LEU A 338 -3.30 -17.35 -23.34
CA LEU A 338 -3.68 -16.43 -24.41
C LEU A 338 -2.73 -16.54 -25.62
N LYS A 339 -1.42 -16.67 -25.37
CA LYS A 339 -0.42 -16.85 -26.44
C LYS A 339 -0.53 -18.19 -27.15
N LEU A 340 -0.88 -19.26 -26.43
CA LEU A 340 -1.04 -20.60 -26.99
C LEU A 340 -2.40 -20.80 -27.67
N GLY A 341 -3.45 -20.09 -27.22
CA GLY A 341 -4.80 -20.16 -27.79
C GLY A 341 -5.38 -21.57 -27.78
N ASP A 342 -5.74 -22.08 -28.96
CA ASP A 342 -6.27 -23.44 -29.15
C ASP A 342 -5.18 -24.48 -29.50
N ASN A 343 -3.90 -24.14 -29.37
CA ASN A 343 -2.81 -25.09 -29.55
C ASN A 343 -2.67 -26.03 -28.34
N TYR A 344 -3.69 -26.85 -28.09
CA TYR A 344 -3.72 -27.83 -27.00
C TYR A 344 -2.61 -28.89 -27.09
N GLY A 345 -2.00 -29.03 -28.27
CA GLY A 345 -0.86 -29.93 -28.51
C GLY A 345 0.49 -29.36 -28.12
N ALA A 346 0.57 -28.07 -27.76
CA ALA A 346 1.81 -27.41 -27.36
C ALA A 346 2.53 -28.19 -26.26
N SER A 347 3.84 -28.38 -26.42
CA SER A 347 4.68 -29.16 -25.51
C SER A 347 5.88 -28.36 -25.03
N GLY A 348 6.31 -28.58 -23.80
CA GLY A 348 7.47 -27.89 -23.24
C GLY A 348 7.51 -27.96 -21.72
N ASN A 349 8.38 -27.16 -21.12
CA ASN A 349 8.46 -26.99 -19.67
C ASN A 349 8.22 -25.52 -19.32
N VAL A 350 7.34 -25.26 -18.37
CA VAL A 350 7.09 -23.93 -17.80
C VAL A 350 7.45 -23.99 -16.33
N LYS A 351 8.34 -23.10 -15.89
CA LYS A 351 8.70 -22.94 -14.48
C LYS A 351 8.30 -21.53 -14.03
N ILE A 352 7.42 -21.46 -13.04
CA ILE A 352 6.97 -20.19 -12.44
C ILE A 352 7.56 -20.10 -11.04
N HIS A 353 8.19 -18.97 -10.74
CA HIS A 353 8.64 -18.63 -9.40
C HIS A 353 7.66 -17.63 -8.79
N VAL A 354 7.18 -17.92 -7.59
CA VAL A 354 6.32 -17.06 -6.80
C VAL A 354 6.86 -16.94 -5.38
N GLU A 355 6.53 -15.87 -4.68
CA GLU A 355 7.03 -15.69 -3.31
C GLU A 355 6.25 -16.57 -2.32
N LEU A 356 4.93 -16.58 -2.45
CA LEU A 356 4.02 -17.30 -1.57
C LEU A 356 3.52 -18.60 -2.21
N TYR A 357 3.17 -19.56 -1.36
CA TYR A 357 2.52 -20.78 -1.80
C TYR A 357 1.18 -20.45 -2.50
N PRO A 358 0.86 -21.07 -3.66
CA PRO A 358 -0.36 -20.76 -4.40
C PRO A 358 -1.63 -20.94 -3.56
N CYS A 359 -2.45 -19.88 -3.47
CA CYS A 359 -3.75 -19.90 -2.80
C CYS A 359 -4.71 -20.90 -3.50
N PRO A 360 -5.83 -21.30 -2.87
CA PRO A 360 -6.79 -22.22 -3.47
C PRO A 360 -7.28 -21.82 -4.87
N SER A 361 -7.44 -20.52 -5.13
CA SER A 361 -7.80 -20.02 -6.46
C SER A 361 -6.67 -20.24 -7.48
N CYS A 362 -5.42 -19.97 -7.10
CA CYS A 362 -4.25 -20.24 -7.93
C CYS A 362 -4.07 -21.74 -8.20
N GLN A 363 -4.28 -22.59 -7.20
CA GLN A 363 -4.26 -24.05 -7.39
C GLN A 363 -5.35 -24.51 -8.37
N TYR A 364 -6.54 -23.91 -8.30
CA TYR A 364 -7.62 -24.18 -9.24
C TYR A 364 -7.26 -23.75 -10.67
N VAL A 365 -6.54 -22.64 -10.85
CA VAL A 365 -6.03 -22.19 -12.16
C VAL A 365 -4.92 -23.11 -12.68
N ILE A 366 -3.97 -23.52 -11.83
CA ILE A 366 -2.91 -24.49 -12.16
C ILE A 366 -3.52 -25.77 -12.73
N LYS A 367 -4.57 -26.29 -12.07
CA LYS A 367 -5.28 -27.49 -12.53
C LYS A 367 -5.91 -27.29 -13.92
N GLN A 368 -6.61 -26.18 -14.13
CA GLN A 368 -7.21 -25.88 -15.45
C GLN A 368 -6.14 -25.75 -16.54
N PHE A 369 -5.00 -25.14 -16.26
CA PHE A 369 -3.89 -25.01 -17.22
C PHE A 369 -3.33 -26.37 -17.62
N GLN A 370 -3.06 -27.25 -16.64
CA GLN A 370 -2.53 -28.59 -16.88
C GLN A 370 -3.54 -29.49 -17.64
N GLU A 371 -4.84 -29.30 -17.41
CA GLU A 371 -5.90 -29.98 -18.15
C GLU A 371 -6.00 -29.49 -19.60
N ARG A 372 -5.83 -28.18 -19.82
CA ARG A 372 -5.88 -27.54 -21.15
C ARG A 372 -4.65 -27.89 -22.01
N TYR A 373 -3.45 -27.87 -21.45
CA TYR A 373 -2.18 -28.11 -22.18
C TYR A 373 -1.41 -29.31 -21.63
N LYS A 374 -1.90 -30.52 -21.92
CA LYS A 374 -1.41 -31.79 -21.33
C LYS A 374 0.07 -32.11 -21.60
N ASN A 375 0.64 -31.57 -22.67
CA ASN A 375 2.03 -31.82 -23.06
C ASN A 375 3.02 -30.79 -22.47
N ILE A 376 2.53 -29.81 -21.71
CA ILE A 376 3.36 -28.85 -20.98
C ILE A 376 3.57 -29.33 -19.55
N LYS A 377 4.83 -29.49 -19.14
CA LYS A 377 5.18 -29.75 -17.75
C LYS A 377 5.27 -28.42 -17.01
N LEU A 378 4.37 -28.20 -16.05
CA LEU A 378 4.36 -27.00 -15.22
C LEU A 378 5.01 -27.31 -13.86
N GLU A 379 6.02 -26.52 -13.50
CA GLU A 379 6.64 -26.48 -12.17
C GLU A 379 6.37 -25.11 -11.54
N VAL A 380 5.77 -25.09 -10.35
CA VAL A 380 5.57 -23.86 -9.56
C VAL A 380 6.46 -23.94 -8.34
N VAL A 381 7.44 -23.05 -8.26
CA VAL A 381 8.38 -22.94 -7.14
C VAL A 381 7.98 -21.74 -6.29
N TYR A 382 7.90 -21.94 -4.99
CA TYR A 382 7.54 -20.90 -4.02
C TYR A 382 8.65 -20.66 -3.00
N GLY A 383 8.73 -19.45 -2.45
CA GLY A 383 9.73 -19.01 -1.49
C GLY A 383 10.74 -18.02 -2.07
N LYS A 384 11.46 -17.31 -1.18
CA LYS A 384 12.51 -16.36 -1.58
C LYS A 384 13.57 -17.08 -2.44
N ILE A 385 13.84 -16.55 -3.62
CA ILE A 385 14.95 -17.00 -4.47
C ILE A 385 16.24 -16.56 -3.75
N SER A 386 16.96 -17.51 -3.18
CA SER A 386 18.21 -17.29 -2.45
C SER A 386 19.35 -16.86 -3.36
#